data_AF-A0A3R7EZ13-F1
#
_entry.id   AF-A0A3R7EZ13-F1
#
_cell.length_a   1.000
_cell.length_b   1.000
_cell.length_c   1.000
_cell.angle_alpha   90.00
_cell.angle_beta   90.00
_cell.angle_gamma   90.00
#
_symmetry.space_group_name_H-M   'P 1'
#
loop_
_entity.id
_entity.type
_entity.pdbx_description
1 polymer ?
#
loop_
_entity_poly.entity_id
_entity_poly.type
_entity_poly.pdbx_seq_one_letter_code
_entity_poly.pdbx_strand_id
1 'polypeptide(L)'
;MAGKCLEKFGPKNPKICLDFVSSVLPDLDNWAVCDNLAMCGVEPIVYSNPELVLPLSERWIKSENKWIRRFGVVSLRGYKRIQITDKVFEILDLVMEDKDKDIKKAVSWV
;
A
#
# COMPACT_ATOMS: atom_id res chain seq x y z
N MET A 1 -8.98 11.00 9.01
CA MET A 1 -9.52 12.11 8.18
C MET A 1 -8.69 12.41 6.93
N ALA A 2 -7.35 12.29 6.94
CA ALA A 2 -6.51 12.56 5.76
C ALA A 2 -6.75 11.63 4.54
N GLY A 3 -6.90 10.31 4.76
CA GLY A 3 -7.06 9.34 3.67
C GLY A 3 -8.27 9.63 2.75
N LYS A 4 -9.41 10.05 3.30
CA LYS A 4 -10.60 10.41 2.52
C LYS A 4 -10.43 11.65 1.65
N CYS A 5 -9.57 12.59 2.05
CA CYS A 5 -9.24 13.75 1.22
C CYS A 5 -8.45 13.33 -0.02
N LEU A 6 -7.57 12.33 0.13
CA LEU A 6 -6.74 11.80 -0.95
C LEU A 6 -7.56 10.99 -1.97
N GLU A 7 -8.69 10.41 -1.58
CA GLU A 7 -9.48 9.52 -2.43
C GLU A 7 -9.87 10.15 -3.78
N LYS A 8 -10.27 11.44 -3.77
CA LYS A 8 -10.63 12.19 -4.99
C LYS A 8 -9.45 12.95 -5.60
N PHE A 9 -8.47 13.31 -4.79
CA PHE A 9 -7.32 14.10 -5.21
C PHE A 9 -6.26 13.24 -5.90
N GLY A 10 -6.00 12.05 -5.35
CA GLY A 10 -4.97 11.10 -5.75
C GLY A 10 -5.02 10.73 -7.23
N PRO A 11 -6.15 10.25 -7.77
CA PRO A 11 -6.24 9.89 -9.19
C PRO A 11 -5.92 11.06 -10.15
N LYS A 12 -6.17 12.30 -9.73
CA LYS A 12 -5.87 13.52 -10.51
C LYS A 12 -4.44 14.02 -10.32
N ASN A 13 -3.79 13.66 -9.21
CA ASN A 13 -2.48 14.13 -8.79
C ASN A 13 -1.65 12.99 -8.19
N PRO A 14 -1.42 11.89 -8.93
CA PRO A 14 -0.96 10.64 -8.33
C PRO A 14 0.44 10.77 -7.73
N LYS A 15 1.36 11.46 -8.42
CA LYS A 15 2.74 11.67 -7.92
C LYS A 15 2.76 12.47 -6.63
N ILE A 16 2.11 13.63 -6.61
CA ILE A 16 2.02 14.49 -5.41
C ILE A 16 1.42 13.72 -4.23
N CYS A 17 0.36 12.95 -4.48
CA CYS A 17 -0.30 12.15 -3.46
C CYS A 17 0.61 11.03 -2.94
N LEU A 18 1.31 10.31 -3.82
CA LEU A 18 2.23 9.23 -3.43
C LEU A 18 3.48 9.75 -2.72
N ASP A 19 3.98 10.94 -3.10
CA ASP A 19 5.09 11.61 -2.42
C ASP A 19 4.66 12.01 -0.99
N PHE A 20 3.48 12.61 -0.84
CA PHE A 20 2.91 12.93 0.46
C PHE A 20 2.73 11.67 1.32
N VAL A 21 2.07 10.64 0.77
CA VAL A 21 1.90 9.35 1.45
C VAL A 21 3.23 8.80 1.93
N SER A 22 4.25 8.76 1.06
CA SER A 22 5.59 8.26 1.38
C SER A 22 6.24 9.06 2.52
N SER A 23 6.03 10.37 2.55
CA SER A 23 6.59 11.25 3.59
C SER A 23 6.01 11.01 4.99
N VAL A 24 4.75 10.55 5.09
CA VAL A 24 4.05 10.31 6.37
C VAL A 24 4.09 8.84 6.81
N LEU A 25 4.60 7.92 5.98
CA LEU A 25 4.72 6.51 6.37
C LEU A 25 5.54 6.27 7.64
N PRO A 26 6.63 7.01 7.94
CA PRO A 26 7.38 6.85 9.18
C PRO A 26 6.56 7.14 10.44
N ASP A 27 5.50 7.94 10.34
CA ASP A 27 4.64 8.34 11.46
C ASP A 27 3.52 7.33 11.74
N LEU A 28 3.40 6.26 10.92
CA LEU A 28 2.42 5.21 11.15
C LEU A 28 2.80 4.38 12.38
N ASP A 29 1.87 4.26 13.33
CA ASP A 29 2.08 3.56 14.60
C ASP A 29 1.03 2.46 14.88
N ASN A 30 0.03 2.31 14.02
CA ASN A 30 -1.04 1.33 14.20
C ASN A 30 -1.66 0.84 12.87
N TRP A 31 -2.28 -0.34 12.93
CA TRP A 31 -2.89 -1.01 11.77
C TRP A 31 -4.06 -0.23 11.18
N ALA A 32 -4.87 0.44 11.99
CA ALA A 32 -6.09 1.08 11.51
C ALA A 32 -5.79 2.32 10.65
N VAL A 33 -4.80 3.13 11.07
CA VAL A 33 -4.33 4.29 10.30
C VAL A 33 -3.61 3.84 9.03
N CYS A 34 -2.74 2.82 9.14
CA CYS A 34 -2.05 2.21 8.01
C CYS A 34 -3.04 1.73 6.93
N ASP A 35 -4.01 0.89 7.31
CA ASP A 35 -4.97 0.32 6.37
C ASP A 35 -5.87 1.41 5.77
N ASN A 36 -6.29 2.40 6.57
CA ASN A 36 -7.08 3.51 6.07
C ASN A 36 -6.31 4.35 5.04
N LEU A 37 -5.03 4.64 5.29
CA LEU A 37 -4.20 5.40 4.36
C LEU A 37 -3.98 4.63 3.06
N ALA A 38 -3.75 3.31 3.11
CA ALA A 38 -3.58 2.48 1.92
C ALA A 38 -4.89 2.42 1.10
N MET A 39 -6.01 2.09 1.75
CA MET A 39 -7.30 1.92 1.07
C MET A 39 -7.88 3.25 0.54
N CYS A 40 -7.71 4.36 1.25
CA CYS A 40 -8.28 5.63 0.81
C CYS A 40 -7.29 6.47 -0.01
N GLY A 41 -6.00 6.39 0.30
CA GLY A 41 -4.96 7.22 -0.32
C GLY A 41 -4.27 6.59 -1.53
N VAL A 42 -4.10 5.27 -1.54
CA VAL A 42 -3.33 4.58 -2.60
C VAL A 42 -4.23 3.80 -3.54
N GLU A 43 -5.24 3.08 -3.05
CA GLU A 43 -6.10 2.24 -3.88
C GLU A 43 -6.79 2.97 -5.05
N PRO A 44 -7.31 4.22 -4.91
CA PRO A 44 -7.84 4.95 -6.06
C PRO A 44 -6.79 5.26 -7.13
N ILE A 45 -5.52 5.41 -6.71
CA ILE A 45 -4.39 5.59 -7.63
C ILE A 45 -4.05 4.27 -8.31
N VAL A 46 -4.14 3.13 -7.60
CA VAL A 46 -3.96 1.80 -8.22
C VAL A 46 -4.93 1.60 -9.39
N TYR A 47 -6.19 2.03 -9.27
CA TYR A 47 -7.17 1.88 -10.34
C TYR A 47 -6.89 2.73 -11.59
N SER A 48 -6.11 3.81 -11.46
CA SER A 48 -5.87 4.77 -12.54
C SER A 48 -4.44 4.78 -13.06
N ASN A 49 -3.46 4.45 -12.21
CA ASN A 49 -2.02 4.50 -12.45
C ASN A 49 -1.29 3.38 -11.66
N PRO A 50 -1.63 2.09 -11.89
CA PRO A 50 -1.05 0.97 -11.14
C PRO A 50 0.48 0.90 -11.25
N GLU A 51 1.05 1.26 -12.39
CA GLU A 51 2.50 1.27 -12.65
C GLU A 51 3.28 2.24 -11.76
N LEU A 52 2.62 3.28 -11.21
CA LEU A 52 3.24 4.18 -10.23
C LEU A 52 3.28 3.58 -8.83
N VAL A 53 2.30 2.74 -8.48
CA VAL A 53 2.14 2.20 -7.12
C VAL A 53 2.96 0.94 -6.94
N LEU A 54 3.01 0.04 -7.92
CA LEU A 54 3.61 -1.28 -7.77
C LEU A 54 5.09 -1.24 -7.33
N PRO A 55 5.96 -0.38 -7.91
CA PRO A 55 7.36 -0.28 -7.46
C PRO A 55 7.49 0.30 -6.04
N LEU A 56 6.54 1.14 -5.63
CA LEU A 56 6.51 1.68 -4.27
C LEU A 56 6.10 0.61 -3.26
N SER A 57 5.06 -0.19 -3.57
CA SER A 57 4.67 -1.34 -2.74
C SER A 57 5.83 -2.31 -2.54
N GLU A 58 6.57 -2.65 -3.60
CA GLU A 58 7.76 -3.50 -3.50
C GLU A 58 8.85 -2.91 -2.59
N ARG A 59 9.02 -1.58 -2.59
CA ARG A 59 9.96 -0.91 -1.69
C ARG A 59 9.47 -0.94 -0.24
N TRP A 60 8.19 -0.65 -0.02
CA TRP A 60 7.60 -0.57 1.31
C TRP A 60 7.63 -1.90 2.05
N ILE A 61 7.37 -3.03 1.36
CA ILE A 61 7.43 -4.36 1.97
C ILE A 61 8.83 -4.77 2.45
N LYS A 62 9.90 -4.10 1.99
CA LYS A 62 11.29 -4.36 2.39
C LYS A 62 11.76 -3.46 3.54
N SER A 63 10.90 -2.61 4.09
CA SER A 63 11.24 -1.67 5.17
C SER A 63 11.51 -2.39 6.50
N GLU A 64 12.42 -1.85 7.31
CA GLU A 64 12.62 -2.31 8.69
C GLU A 64 11.40 -1.99 9.58
N ASN A 65 10.68 -0.91 9.28
CA ASN A 65 9.47 -0.53 10.01
C ASN A 65 8.29 -1.43 9.60
N LYS A 66 7.74 -2.17 10.57
CA LYS A 66 6.64 -3.11 10.35
C LYS A 66 5.37 -2.46 9.79
N TRP A 67 5.09 -1.21 10.15
CA TRP A 67 3.89 -0.50 9.67
C TRP A 67 4.04 -0.09 8.22
N ILE A 68 5.25 0.28 7.78
CA ILE A 68 5.56 0.52 6.37
C ILE A 68 5.44 -0.79 5.57
N ARG A 69 5.92 -1.92 6.11
CA ARG A 69 5.73 -3.23 5.46
C ARG A 69 4.25 -3.57 5.32
N ARG A 70 3.47 -3.46 6.40
CA ARG A 70 2.01 -3.65 6.38
C ARG A 70 1.35 -2.75 5.34
N PHE A 71 1.73 -1.49 5.28
CA PHE A 71 1.22 -0.53 4.30
C PHE A 71 1.50 -0.98 2.87
N GLY A 72 2.71 -1.47 2.60
CA GLY A 72 3.09 -2.06 1.31
C GLY A 72 2.19 -3.23 0.92
N VAL A 73 1.91 -4.14 1.87
CA VAL A 73 1.00 -5.27 1.65
C VAL A 73 -0.41 -4.80 1.35
N VAL A 74 -0.99 -3.93 2.19
CA VAL A 74 -2.39 -3.48 2.00
C VAL A 74 -2.58 -2.67 0.72
N SER A 75 -1.53 -1.98 0.24
CA SER A 75 -1.56 -1.28 -1.04
C SER A 75 -1.76 -2.22 -2.24
N LEU A 76 -1.43 -3.52 -2.11
CA LEU A 76 -1.68 -4.53 -3.14
C LEU A 76 -3.17 -4.90 -3.27
N ARG A 77 -4.00 -4.58 -2.27
CA ARG A 77 -5.43 -4.89 -2.27
C ARG A 77 -6.16 -4.35 -3.51
N GLY A 78 -5.78 -3.17 -3.98
CA GLY A 78 -6.37 -2.56 -5.18
C GLY A 78 -6.20 -3.40 -6.44
N TYR A 79 -5.16 -4.23 -6.52
CA TYR A 79 -4.88 -5.06 -7.69
C TYR A 79 -5.89 -6.20 -7.87
N LYS A 80 -6.70 -6.52 -6.85
CA LYS A 80 -7.83 -7.47 -6.97
C LYS A 80 -8.91 -7.02 -7.98
N ARG A 81 -9.00 -5.72 -8.26
CA ARG A 81 -10.05 -5.15 -9.12
C ARG A 81 -9.55 -4.70 -10.50
N ILE A 82 -8.26 -4.90 -10.77
CA ILE A 82 -7.64 -4.62 -12.06
C ILE A 82 -6.86 -5.86 -12.52
N GLN A 83 -6.17 -5.77 -13.66
CA GLN A 83 -5.34 -6.87 -14.12
C GLN A 83 -4.16 -7.08 -13.19
N ILE A 84 -4.11 -8.23 -12.54
CA ILE A 84 -2.99 -8.69 -11.72
C ILE A 84 -1.81 -9.01 -12.66
N THR A 85 -0.61 -8.60 -12.26
CA THR A 85 0.63 -8.91 -12.96
C THR A 85 1.44 -9.92 -12.16
N ASP A 86 2.34 -10.65 -12.82
CA ASP A 86 3.26 -11.60 -12.17
C ASP A 86 4.05 -10.93 -11.04
N LYS A 87 4.36 -9.64 -11.20
CA LYS A 87 5.05 -8.84 -10.19
C LYS A 87 4.27 -8.70 -8.88
N VAL A 88 2.94 -8.71 -8.92
CA VAL A 88 2.13 -8.72 -7.69
C VAL A 88 2.33 -10.03 -6.94
N PHE A 89 2.36 -11.17 -7.64
CA PHE A 89 2.62 -12.47 -7.03
C PHE A 89 4.03 -12.55 -6.45
N GLU A 90 5.05 -12.05 -7.15
CA GLU A 90 6.41 -11.96 -6.60
C GLU A 90 6.46 -11.19 -5.26
N ILE A 91 5.72 -10.07 -5.16
CA ILE A 91 5.66 -9.28 -3.92
C ILE A 91 4.91 -10.07 -2.84
N LEU A 92 3.83 -10.76 -3.18
CA LEU A 92 3.07 -11.61 -2.24
C LEU A 92 3.94 -12.74 -1.69
N ASP A 93 4.74 -13.40 -2.54
CA ASP A 93 5.68 -14.45 -2.15
C ASP A 93 6.69 -13.95 -1.12
N LEU A 94 7.23 -12.74 -1.31
CA LEU A 94 8.17 -12.12 -0.36
C LEU A 94 7.53 -11.86 1.01
N VAL A 95 6.27 -11.44 1.06
CA VAL A 95 5.60 -11.08 2.33
C VAL A 95 4.95 -12.26 3.03
N MET A 96 4.71 -13.38 2.34
CA MET A 96 4.26 -14.63 2.97
C MET A 96 5.30 -15.15 3.99
N GLU A 97 6.58 -14.86 3.77
CA GLU A 97 7.68 -15.23 4.67
C GLU A 97 7.90 -14.25 5.84
N ASP A 98 7.16 -13.12 5.90
CA ASP A 98 7.30 -12.17 7.00
C ASP A 98 6.90 -12.81 8.34
N LYS A 99 7.70 -12.58 9.39
CA LYS A 99 7.51 -13.21 10.72
C LYS A 99 6.54 -12.43 11.61
N ASP A 100 6.23 -11.18 11.26
CA ASP A 100 5.39 -10.31 12.08
C ASP A 100 3.90 -10.65 11.89
N LYS A 101 3.19 -10.82 13.02
CA LYS A 101 1.77 -11.20 13.04
C LYS A 101 0.87 -10.18 12.37
N ASP A 102 1.20 -8.89 12.48
CA ASP A 102 0.42 -7.82 11.84
C ASP A 102 0.56 -7.90 10.31
N ILE A 103 1.74 -8.25 9.80
CA ILE A 103 1.96 -8.40 8.36
C ILE A 103 1.27 -9.67 7.85
N LYS A 104 1.43 -10.82 8.53
CA LYS A 104 0.73 -12.05 8.17
C LYS A 104 -0.78 -11.87 8.13
N LYS A 105 -1.32 -11.14 9.09
CA LYS A 105 -2.75 -10.79 9.09
C LYS A 105 -3.08 -9.94 7.88
N ALA A 106 -2.26 -8.97 7.48
CA ALA A 106 -2.51 -8.18 6.27
C ALA A 106 -2.53 -9.06 5.01
N VAL A 107 -1.55 -9.94 4.85
CA VAL A 107 -1.48 -10.88 3.71
C VAL A 107 -2.75 -11.73 3.60
N SER A 108 -3.34 -12.17 4.72
CA SER A 108 -4.50 -13.07 4.67
C SER A 108 -5.81 -12.46 4.16
N TRP A 109 -5.95 -11.12 4.13
CA TRP A 109 -7.17 -10.46 3.62
C TRP A 109 -6.92 -9.57 2.39
N VAL A 110 -5.65 -9.31 2.07
CA VAL A 110 -5.17 -8.84 0.76
C VAL A 110 -5.19 -9.98 -0.25
#